data_AF-A0A383AC01-F1
#
_entry.id   AF-A0A383AC01-F1
#
_cell.length_a   1.000
_cell.length_b   1.000
_cell.length_c   1.000
_cell.angle_alpha   90.00
_cell.angle_beta   90.00
_cell.angle_gamma   90.00
#
_symmetry.space_group_name_H-M   'P 1'
#
loop_
_entity.id
_entity.type
_entity.pdbx_description
1 polymer ?
#
loop_
_entity_poly.entity_id
_entity_poly.type
_entity_poly.pdbx_seq_one_letter_code
_entity_poly.pdbx_strand_id
1 'polypeptide(L)'
;VRVGYNRLLYPNFHKIKMLVENEGGITSCKFDFTEWTHKIPFNVYQDDEYKLWGISNSLHVISMAFELIGMPKELSSYQFGKLDWHPSGSVFIGSGISEQKIPFSYHANWESSGRWAVEIMTKKNAYRLIPLEGLYVCKKGTTEWKPVDFEIAFEDTKFGIAEEIVVMLDDKLERKIGMTTLEKAIQYNKLAEKIFDYNITKT
;
A
#
# COMPACT_ATOMS: atom_id res chain seq x y z
N VAL A 1 -16.32 4.20 14.84
CA VAL A 1 -16.36 3.76 13.42
C VAL A 1 -14.97 3.25 13.03
N ARG A 2 -14.90 2.10 12.36
CA ARG A 2 -13.68 1.53 11.77
C ARG A 2 -13.91 1.34 10.28
N VAL A 3 -12.85 1.47 9.48
CA VAL A 3 -12.89 1.34 8.03
C VAL A 3 -12.11 0.10 7.62
N GLY A 4 -12.69 -0.73 6.77
CA GLY A 4 -12.06 -1.98 6.31
C GLY A 4 -10.85 -1.71 5.41
N TYR A 5 -9.68 -2.11 5.87
CA TYR A 5 -8.41 -2.08 5.17
C TYR A 5 -7.71 -3.44 5.36
N ASN A 6 -8.34 -4.50 4.87
CA ASN A 6 -7.92 -5.90 5.13
C ASN A 6 -6.43 -6.17 4.84
N ARG A 7 -5.83 -5.44 3.89
CA ARG A 7 -4.39 -5.56 3.58
C ARG A 7 -3.46 -5.13 4.71
N LEU A 8 -3.91 -4.21 5.56
CA LEU A 8 -3.18 -3.80 6.76
C LEU A 8 -3.24 -4.85 7.88
N LEU A 9 -4.10 -5.85 7.73
CA LEU A 9 -4.29 -6.97 8.65
C LEU A 9 -3.73 -8.29 8.10
N TYR A 10 -3.03 -8.24 6.96
CA TYR A 10 -2.40 -9.45 6.42
C TYR A 10 -1.38 -10.03 7.42
N PRO A 11 -1.36 -11.35 7.65
CA PRO A 11 -0.37 -11.99 8.51
C PRO A 11 1.07 -11.68 8.11
N ASN A 12 1.36 -11.65 6.80
CA ASN A 12 2.68 -11.31 6.27
C ASN A 12 3.08 -9.84 6.51
N PHE A 13 2.11 -8.93 6.54
CA PHE A 13 2.28 -7.51 6.83
C PHE A 13 2.64 -7.27 8.31
N HIS A 14 2.06 -8.05 9.22
CA HIS A 14 2.49 -8.05 10.61
C HIS A 14 3.83 -8.76 10.83
N LYS A 15 4.10 -9.82 10.06
CA LYS A 15 5.40 -10.51 10.09
C LYS A 15 6.54 -9.56 9.71
N ILE A 16 6.38 -8.78 8.65
CA ILE A 16 7.42 -7.82 8.22
C ILE A 16 7.63 -6.71 9.26
N LYS A 17 6.56 -6.19 9.90
CA LYS A 17 6.66 -5.22 11.02
C LYS A 17 7.52 -5.77 12.18
N MET A 18 7.27 -7.02 12.58
CA MET A 18 8.06 -7.68 13.63
C MET A 18 9.52 -7.90 13.21
N LEU A 19 9.76 -8.30 11.95
CA LEU A 19 11.12 -8.53 11.46
C LEU A 19 11.92 -7.23 11.47
N VAL A 20 11.38 -6.14 10.94
CA VAL A 20 12.12 -4.87 10.80
C VAL A 20 12.43 -4.22 12.14
N GLU A 21 11.55 -4.37 13.13
CA GLU A 21 11.78 -3.90 14.51
C GLU A 21 13.04 -4.55 15.10
N ASN A 22 13.21 -5.87 14.91
CA ASN A 22 14.39 -6.63 15.34
C ASN A 22 15.68 -6.28 14.56
N GLU A 23 15.57 -5.49 13.49
CA GLU A 23 16.69 -5.05 12.65
C GLU A 23 17.05 -3.57 12.85
N GLY A 24 16.41 -2.91 13.83
CA GLY A 24 16.63 -1.50 14.13
C GLY A 24 15.83 -0.56 13.22
N GLY A 25 14.76 -1.06 12.61
CA GLY A 25 13.81 -0.28 11.82
C GLY A 25 14.11 -0.24 10.32
N ILE A 26 13.20 0.43 9.61
CA ILE A 26 13.25 0.62 8.16
C ILE A 26 14.17 1.80 7.84
N THR A 27 15.01 1.63 6.83
CA THR A 27 15.95 2.66 6.33
C THR A 27 15.48 3.33 5.05
N SER A 28 14.70 2.64 4.21
CA SER A 28 14.07 3.19 3.01
C SER A 28 12.92 2.30 2.54
N CYS A 29 12.03 2.87 1.73
CA CYS A 29 10.89 2.15 1.14
C CYS A 29 10.74 2.51 -0.34
N LYS A 30 10.32 1.55 -1.15
CA LYS A 30 9.78 1.81 -2.49
C LYS A 30 8.53 0.98 -2.70
N PHE A 31 7.58 1.49 -3.46
CA PHE A 31 6.38 0.73 -3.78
C PHE A 31 5.88 1.00 -5.20
N ASP A 32 5.34 -0.04 -5.81
CA ASP A 32 4.75 0.01 -7.14
C ASP A 32 3.25 -0.25 -7.02
N PHE A 33 2.45 0.54 -7.74
CA PHE A 33 0.99 0.38 -7.81
C PHE A 33 0.48 0.42 -9.26
N THR A 34 1.26 -0.15 -10.18
CA THR A 34 0.86 -0.28 -11.59
C THR A 34 -0.40 -1.15 -11.72
N GLU A 35 -1.42 -0.59 -12.38
CA GLU A 35 -2.65 -1.31 -12.74
C GLU A 35 -2.63 -1.88 -14.15
N TRP A 36 -3.35 -2.98 -14.33
CA TRP A 36 -3.62 -3.56 -15.64
C TRP A 36 -4.97 -3.07 -16.17
N THR A 37 -4.94 -1.95 -16.90
CA THR A 37 -6.13 -1.25 -17.39
C THR A 37 -7.08 -2.11 -18.22
N HIS A 38 -6.55 -3.07 -18.99
CA HIS A 38 -7.34 -4.04 -19.76
C HIS A 38 -8.15 -5.04 -18.90
N LYS A 39 -7.88 -5.13 -17.59
CA LYS A 39 -8.64 -5.96 -16.64
C LYS A 39 -9.66 -5.17 -15.83
N ILE A 40 -9.74 -3.86 -16.01
CA ILE A 40 -10.71 -3.03 -15.30
C ILE A 40 -12.12 -3.42 -15.80
N PRO A 41 -13.04 -3.77 -14.89
CA PRO A 41 -14.38 -4.20 -15.27
C PRO A 41 -15.25 -2.97 -15.58
N PHE A 42 -15.07 -2.38 -16.76
CA PHE A 42 -15.90 -1.26 -17.21
C PHE A 42 -17.39 -1.65 -17.22
N ASN A 43 -18.26 -0.70 -16.89
CA ASN A 43 -19.73 -0.84 -16.75
C ASN A 43 -20.21 -1.57 -15.47
N VAL A 44 -19.32 -1.88 -14.53
CA VAL A 44 -19.68 -2.44 -13.21
C VAL A 44 -19.83 -1.35 -12.15
N TYR A 45 -19.00 -0.29 -12.24
CA TYR A 45 -18.91 0.79 -11.26
C TYR A 45 -19.42 2.11 -11.85
N GLN A 46 -19.64 3.12 -11.00
CA GLN A 46 -20.01 4.45 -11.43
C GLN A 46 -18.83 5.18 -12.10
N ASP A 47 -19.13 6.14 -12.98
CA ASP A 47 -18.12 6.92 -13.70
C ASP A 47 -17.10 7.58 -12.76
N ASP A 48 -17.56 8.09 -11.61
CA ASP A 48 -16.70 8.74 -10.64
C ASP A 48 -15.77 7.76 -9.92
N GLU A 49 -16.15 6.49 -9.77
CA GLU A 49 -15.27 5.45 -9.22
C GLU A 49 -14.09 5.17 -10.16
N TYR A 50 -14.32 5.22 -11.47
CA TYR A 50 -13.28 5.10 -12.49
C TYR A 50 -12.40 6.36 -12.56
N LYS A 51 -12.98 7.56 -12.47
CA LYS A 51 -12.19 8.82 -12.44
C LYS A 51 -11.31 8.90 -11.20
N LEU A 52 -11.74 8.31 -10.10
CA LEU A 52 -11.01 8.27 -8.82
C LEU A 52 -10.39 6.89 -8.55
N TRP A 53 -10.06 6.12 -9.60
CA TRP A 53 -9.58 4.74 -9.47
C TRP A 53 -8.36 4.57 -8.55
N GLY A 54 -7.51 5.59 -8.46
CA GLY A 54 -6.40 5.62 -7.51
C GLY A 54 -6.85 5.50 -6.05
N ILE A 55 -7.98 6.13 -5.69
CA ILE A 55 -8.64 5.96 -4.37
C ILE A 55 -9.38 4.62 -4.32
N SER A 56 -10.13 4.28 -5.36
CA SER A 56 -10.98 3.06 -5.40
C SER A 56 -10.20 1.75 -5.36
N ASN A 57 -8.95 1.74 -5.84
CA ASN A 57 -8.18 0.52 -6.07
C ASN A 57 -6.74 0.62 -5.55
N SER A 58 -5.96 1.60 -6.03
CA SER A 58 -4.51 1.67 -5.71
C SER A 58 -4.21 2.10 -4.27
N LEU A 59 -5.18 2.73 -3.58
CA LEU A 59 -5.02 3.22 -2.21
C LEU A 59 -4.62 2.14 -1.22
N HIS A 60 -4.99 0.89 -1.46
CA HIS A 60 -4.60 -0.21 -0.58
C HIS A 60 -3.08 -0.42 -0.55
N VAL A 61 -2.39 -0.38 -1.69
CA VAL A 61 -0.93 -0.51 -1.75
C VAL A 61 -0.23 0.69 -1.11
N ILE A 62 -0.76 1.88 -1.41
CA ILE A 62 -0.28 3.16 -0.87
C ILE A 62 -0.37 3.15 0.66
N SER A 63 -1.53 2.77 1.20
CA SER A 63 -1.74 2.66 2.66
C SER A 63 -0.80 1.65 3.31
N MET A 64 -0.56 0.48 2.69
CA MET A 64 0.40 -0.50 3.22
C MET A 64 1.80 0.08 3.35
N ALA A 65 2.30 0.78 2.32
CA ALA A 65 3.60 1.42 2.39
C ALA A 65 3.68 2.46 3.52
N PHE A 66 2.70 3.34 3.62
CA PHE A 66 2.70 4.41 4.64
C PHE A 66 2.34 3.94 6.05
N GLU A 67 1.77 2.75 6.22
CA GLU A 67 1.65 2.09 7.52
C GLU A 67 2.94 1.41 7.98
N LEU A 68 3.89 1.17 7.09
CA LEU A 68 5.23 0.73 7.46
C LEU A 68 6.13 1.89 7.84
N ILE A 69 6.04 3.02 7.13
CA ILE A 69 7.02 4.12 7.25
C ILE A 69 6.46 5.42 7.84
N GLY A 70 5.16 5.51 8.12
CA GLY A 70 4.47 6.75 8.52
C GLY A 70 4.05 7.61 7.31
N MET A 71 3.14 8.56 7.52
CA MET A 71 2.64 9.43 6.45
C MET A 71 3.76 10.31 5.87
N PRO A 72 3.65 10.81 4.62
CA PRO A 72 4.62 11.76 4.08
C PRO A 72 4.67 13.06 4.87
N LYS A 73 5.88 13.46 5.27
CA LYS A 73 6.17 14.82 5.73
C LYS A 73 6.52 15.72 4.53
N GLU A 74 7.32 15.19 3.62
CA GLU A 74 7.72 15.81 2.36
C GLU A 74 7.30 14.88 1.22
N LEU A 75 6.73 15.45 0.16
CA LEU A 75 6.21 14.70 -0.99
C LEU A 75 6.38 15.52 -2.27
N SER A 76 7.10 14.95 -3.23
CA SER A 76 7.17 15.40 -4.61
C SER A 76 6.49 14.35 -5.49
N SER A 77 5.43 14.74 -6.18
CA SER A 77 4.60 13.85 -7.00
C SER A 77 4.49 14.42 -8.41
N TYR A 78 4.52 13.54 -9.40
CA TYR A 78 4.41 13.90 -10.81
C TYR A 78 3.50 12.91 -11.51
N GLN A 79 2.66 13.44 -12.39
CA GLN A 79 1.71 12.70 -13.19
C GLN A 79 1.98 12.96 -14.67
N PHE A 80 1.91 11.91 -15.47
CA PHE A 80 2.08 11.98 -16.92
C PHE A 80 1.02 11.13 -17.62
N GLY A 81 0.82 11.42 -18.91
CA GLY A 81 -0.17 10.76 -19.74
C GLY A 81 -1.60 11.04 -19.26
N LYS A 82 -2.55 10.25 -19.77
CA LYS A 82 -3.97 10.30 -19.40
C LYS A 82 -4.67 9.08 -19.99
N LEU A 83 -5.79 8.70 -19.39
CA LEU A 83 -6.74 7.74 -19.96
C LEU A 83 -8.09 8.44 -20.15
N ASP A 84 -8.90 8.00 -21.11
CA ASP A 84 -10.20 8.64 -21.40
C ASP A 84 -11.12 8.68 -20.18
N TRP A 85 -11.06 7.65 -19.33
CA TRP A 85 -11.84 7.52 -18.10
C TRP A 85 -11.09 8.01 -16.85
N HIS A 86 -9.80 8.35 -16.97
CA HIS A 86 -8.95 8.82 -15.87
C HIS A 86 -8.00 9.92 -16.36
N PRO A 87 -8.51 11.17 -16.48
CA PRO A 87 -7.78 12.24 -17.15
C PRO A 87 -6.60 12.81 -16.35
N SER A 88 -6.51 12.56 -15.05
CA SER A 88 -5.43 13.11 -14.21
C SER A 88 -4.07 12.45 -14.42
N GLY A 89 -4.03 11.30 -15.09
CA GLY A 89 -2.79 10.63 -15.44
C GLY A 89 -2.96 9.15 -15.75
N SER A 90 -1.90 8.56 -16.31
CA SER A 90 -1.71 7.12 -16.47
C SER A 90 -0.37 6.65 -15.91
N VAL A 91 0.56 7.58 -15.67
CA VAL A 91 1.87 7.34 -15.06
C VAL A 91 2.01 8.24 -13.84
N PHE A 92 2.36 7.64 -12.70
CA PHE A 92 2.47 8.31 -11.41
C PHE A 92 3.84 8.00 -10.81
N ILE A 93 4.65 9.01 -10.58
CA ILE A 93 5.97 8.85 -9.96
C ILE A 93 6.15 9.87 -8.85
N GLY A 94 6.90 9.49 -7.82
CA GLY A 94 7.20 10.43 -6.77
C GLY A 94 8.17 9.88 -5.72
N SER A 95 8.56 10.78 -4.83
CA SER A 95 9.44 10.49 -3.72
C SER A 95 9.29 11.51 -2.61
N GLY A 96 9.84 11.19 -1.44
CA GLY A 96 9.73 12.07 -0.30
C GLY A 96 10.37 11.49 0.96
N ILE A 97 10.09 12.16 2.08
CA ILE A 97 10.51 11.77 3.42
C ILE A 97 9.25 11.62 4.29
N SER A 98 9.12 10.49 4.98
CA SER A 98 7.99 10.26 5.90
C SER A 98 8.14 11.05 7.22
N GLU A 99 7.07 11.11 8.01
CA GLU A 99 7.08 11.63 9.38
C GLU A 99 8.09 10.91 10.28
N GLN A 100 8.39 9.64 9.99
CA GLN A 100 9.42 8.85 10.67
C GLN A 100 10.84 9.07 10.11
N LYS A 101 11.02 10.07 9.22
CA LYS A 101 12.28 10.40 8.56
C LYS A 101 12.81 9.27 7.65
N ILE A 102 11.92 8.44 7.11
CA ILE A 102 12.28 7.36 6.19
C ILE A 102 12.13 7.88 4.76
N PRO A 103 13.17 7.84 3.92
CA PRO A 103 13.06 8.18 2.52
C PRO A 103 12.24 7.12 1.77
N PHE A 104 11.39 7.57 0.85
CA PHE A 104 10.61 6.69 0.01
C PHE A 104 10.53 7.15 -1.44
N SER A 105 10.23 6.22 -2.33
CA SER A 105 9.82 6.49 -3.71
C SER A 105 8.65 5.59 -4.11
N TYR A 106 7.94 6.00 -5.15
CA TYR A 106 6.90 5.18 -5.74
C TYR A 106 6.82 5.35 -7.25
N HIS A 107 6.23 4.35 -7.89
CA HIS A 107 6.04 4.32 -9.33
C HIS A 107 4.75 3.56 -9.70
N ALA A 108 4.06 4.04 -10.71
CA ALA A 108 3.00 3.31 -11.39
C ALA A 108 2.93 3.75 -12.85
N ASN A 109 2.75 2.81 -13.75
CA ASN A 109 2.52 3.08 -15.17
C ASN A 109 1.41 2.15 -15.68
N TRP A 110 0.18 2.67 -15.71
CA TRP A 110 -1.04 1.95 -16.06
C TRP A 110 -1.15 1.65 -17.56
N GLU A 111 -0.29 2.24 -18.38
CA GLU A 111 -0.14 1.94 -19.81
C GLU A 111 0.90 0.84 -20.07
N SER A 112 1.58 0.35 -19.02
CA SER A 112 2.67 -0.61 -19.12
C SER A 112 2.42 -1.89 -18.33
N SER A 113 3.40 -2.79 -18.39
CA SER A 113 3.46 -3.95 -17.51
C SER A 113 3.89 -3.55 -16.10
N GLY A 114 3.57 -4.39 -15.13
CA GLY A 114 3.91 -4.16 -13.73
C GLY A 114 3.00 -4.95 -12.82
N ARG A 115 3.07 -4.65 -11.53
CA ARG A 115 2.17 -5.18 -10.50
C ARG A 115 2.33 -4.36 -9.24
N TRP A 116 1.52 -4.70 -8.25
CA TRP A 116 1.66 -4.15 -6.91
C TRP A 116 2.82 -4.77 -6.15
N ALA A 117 3.58 -3.90 -5.48
CA ALA A 117 4.65 -4.31 -4.59
C ALA A 117 4.92 -3.25 -3.52
N VAL A 118 5.32 -3.70 -2.33
CA VAL A 118 5.95 -2.84 -1.31
C VAL A 118 7.27 -3.46 -0.95
N GLU A 119 8.37 -2.74 -1.13
CA GLU A 119 9.72 -3.16 -0.79
C GLU A 119 10.33 -2.18 0.22
N ILE A 120 10.91 -2.73 1.28
CA ILE A 120 11.55 -1.97 2.35
C ILE A 120 12.95 -2.50 2.60
N MET A 121 13.81 -1.63 3.10
CA MET A 121 15.18 -1.94 3.43
C MET A 121 15.41 -1.70 4.92
N THR A 122 16.30 -2.49 5.51
CA THR A 122 16.83 -2.31 6.85
C THR A 122 18.36 -2.30 6.79
N LYS A 123 19.02 -2.14 7.93
CA LYS A 123 20.48 -2.27 8.01
C LYS A 123 20.99 -3.69 7.73
N LYS A 124 20.12 -4.71 7.85
CA LYS A 124 20.46 -6.14 7.77
C LYS A 124 19.94 -6.80 6.49
N ASN A 125 18.73 -6.48 6.04
CA ASN A 125 18.05 -7.15 4.93
C ASN A 125 17.22 -6.16 4.08
N ALA A 126 16.75 -6.62 2.93
CA ALA A 126 15.61 -6.05 2.24
C ALA A 126 14.44 -7.04 2.26
N TYR A 127 13.22 -6.53 2.30
CA TYR A 127 11.99 -7.31 2.30
C TYR A 127 11.03 -6.77 1.26
N ARG A 128 10.25 -7.66 0.65
CA ARG A 128 9.22 -7.26 -0.32
C ARG A 128 7.94 -8.07 -0.19
N LEU A 129 6.83 -7.38 -0.34
CA LEU A 129 5.49 -7.93 -0.48
C LEU A 129 5.15 -7.94 -1.98
N ILE A 130 5.28 -9.09 -2.65
CA ILE A 130 5.04 -9.23 -4.10
C ILE A 130 4.71 -10.68 -4.52
N PRO A 131 3.46 -11.00 -4.94
CA PRO A 131 2.26 -10.17 -4.77
C PRO A 131 2.07 -9.79 -3.30
N LEU A 132 1.18 -8.86 -2.98
CA LEU A 132 1.09 -8.28 -1.63
C LEU A 132 0.84 -9.32 -0.51
N GLU A 133 0.30 -10.49 -0.88
CA GLU A 133 0.07 -11.65 -0.02
C GLU A 133 1.35 -12.48 0.23
N GLY A 134 2.37 -12.39 -0.63
CA GLY A 134 3.67 -13.04 -0.46
C GLY A 134 4.65 -12.16 0.32
N LEU A 135 5.60 -12.77 1.04
CA LEU A 135 6.69 -12.07 1.72
C LEU A 135 8.03 -12.71 1.35
N TYR A 136 8.97 -11.89 0.91
CA TYR A 136 10.31 -12.34 0.53
C TYR A 136 11.37 -11.51 1.22
N VAL A 137 12.54 -12.12 1.46
CA VAL A 137 13.72 -11.48 2.04
C VAL A 137 14.91 -11.62 1.10
N CYS A 138 15.68 -10.55 0.97
CA CYS A 138 17.01 -10.54 0.38
C CYS A 138 18.01 -10.19 1.50
N LYS A 139 18.96 -11.08 1.76
CA LYS A 139 19.99 -10.86 2.79
C LYS A 139 21.01 -9.85 2.28
N LYS A 140 21.48 -8.95 3.14
CA LYS A 140 22.52 -7.97 2.76
C LYS A 140 23.76 -8.69 2.22
N GLY A 141 24.32 -8.16 1.13
CA GLY A 141 25.44 -8.77 0.42
C GLY A 141 25.04 -9.87 -0.58
N THR A 142 23.74 -10.07 -0.81
CA THR A 142 23.22 -11.02 -1.79
C THR A 142 22.23 -10.34 -2.75
N THR A 143 21.86 -11.03 -3.83
CA THR A 143 20.80 -10.61 -4.77
C THR A 143 19.64 -11.59 -4.81
N GLU A 144 19.71 -12.66 -4.02
CA GLU A 144 18.74 -13.75 -4.00
C GLU A 144 17.56 -13.40 -3.08
N TRP A 145 16.34 -13.54 -3.62
CA TRP A 145 15.11 -13.36 -2.87
C TRP A 145 14.52 -14.70 -2.46
N LYS A 146 14.39 -14.93 -1.16
CA LYS A 146 13.80 -16.16 -0.61
C LYS A 146 12.45 -15.87 0.03
N PRO A 147 11.47 -16.79 -0.08
CA PRO A 147 10.23 -16.67 0.66
C PRO A 147 10.51 -16.65 2.16
N VAL A 148 9.67 -15.95 2.91
CA VAL A 148 9.67 -15.94 4.37
C VAL A 148 8.41 -16.62 4.85
N ASP A 149 8.56 -17.61 5.71
CA ASP A 149 7.41 -18.31 6.28
C ASP A 149 6.69 -17.44 7.31
N PHE A 150 5.36 -17.50 7.25
CA PHE A 150 4.43 -16.91 8.20
C PHE A 150 3.20 -17.80 8.33
N GLU A 151 2.53 -17.72 9.47
CA GLU A 151 1.34 -18.51 9.75
C GLU A 151 0.11 -17.87 9.11
N ILE A 152 -0.75 -18.71 8.53
CA ILE A 152 -2.04 -18.31 7.97
C ILE A 152 -3.10 -19.06 8.79
N ALA A 153 -3.90 -18.32 9.54
CA ALA A 153 -4.93 -18.93 10.40
C ALA A 153 -6.21 -19.30 9.62
N PHE A 154 -6.48 -18.63 8.50
CA PHE A 154 -7.74 -18.73 7.76
C PHE A 154 -7.50 -18.98 6.25
N GLU A 155 -7.08 -20.19 5.90
CA GLU A 155 -6.69 -20.55 4.52
C GLU A 155 -7.84 -20.47 3.51
N ASP A 156 -9.09 -20.75 3.92
CA ASP A 156 -10.27 -20.80 3.04
C ASP A 156 -10.94 -19.44 2.81
N THR A 157 -10.31 -18.35 3.29
CA THR A 157 -10.88 -17.00 3.19
C THR A 157 -10.01 -16.09 2.34
N LYS A 158 -10.60 -14.99 1.85
CA LYS A 158 -9.81 -13.93 1.23
C LYS A 158 -8.81 -13.40 2.26
N PHE A 159 -7.52 -13.44 1.91
CA PHE A 159 -6.41 -13.06 2.78
C PHE A 159 -6.68 -11.73 3.50
N GLY A 160 -6.48 -11.71 4.82
CA GLY A 160 -6.67 -10.54 5.68
C GLY A 160 -8.11 -10.24 6.11
N ILE A 161 -9.14 -10.85 5.49
CA ILE A 161 -10.54 -10.53 5.83
C ILE A 161 -10.92 -11.14 7.17
N ALA A 162 -10.61 -12.42 7.39
CA ALA A 162 -10.91 -13.07 8.66
C ALA A 162 -10.09 -12.43 9.79
N GLU A 163 -8.82 -12.09 9.54
CA GLU A 163 -7.98 -11.35 10.48
C GLU A 163 -8.58 -9.99 10.84
N GLU A 164 -9.05 -9.23 9.84
CA GLU A 164 -9.73 -7.95 10.06
C GLU A 164 -10.99 -8.09 10.90
N ILE A 165 -11.84 -9.08 10.62
CA ILE A 165 -13.07 -9.33 11.38
C ILE A 165 -12.74 -9.72 12.82
N VAL A 166 -11.76 -10.61 13.03
CA VAL A 166 -11.33 -11.02 14.38
C VAL A 166 -10.83 -9.80 15.17
N VAL A 167 -10.01 -8.95 14.56
CA VAL A 167 -9.51 -7.72 15.20
C VAL A 167 -10.65 -6.75 15.48
N MET A 168 -11.63 -6.64 14.59
CA MET A 168 -12.81 -5.79 14.76
C MET A 168 -13.74 -6.24 15.90
N LEU A 169 -13.79 -7.55 16.19
CA LEU A 169 -14.69 -8.12 17.19
C LEU A 169 -14.04 -8.30 18.58
N ASP A 170 -12.74 -8.06 18.72
CA ASP A 170 -12.01 -8.20 19.99
C ASP A 170 -11.29 -6.89 20.37
N ASP A 171 -11.85 -6.18 21.35
CA ASP A 171 -11.31 -4.90 21.88
C ASP A 171 -9.84 -4.98 22.34
N LYS A 172 -9.35 -6.14 22.80
CA LYS A 172 -7.96 -6.31 23.22
C LYS A 172 -7.06 -6.42 21.99
N LEU A 173 -7.48 -7.20 20.99
CA LEU A 173 -6.75 -7.29 19.73
C LEU A 173 -6.77 -5.96 18.98
N GLU A 174 -7.90 -5.28 18.92
CA GLU A 174 -8.03 -3.97 18.30
C GLU A 174 -7.07 -2.95 18.92
N ARG A 175 -6.97 -2.90 20.26
CA ARG A 175 -6.02 -2.02 20.96
C ARG A 175 -4.55 -2.37 20.69
N LYS A 176 -4.24 -3.64 20.43
CA LYS A 176 -2.88 -4.13 20.22
C LYS A 176 -2.42 -3.98 18.77
N ILE A 177 -3.27 -4.36 17.82
CA ILE A 177 -2.96 -4.43 16.39
C ILE A 177 -3.31 -3.11 15.71
N GLY A 178 -4.40 -2.48 16.15
CA GLY A 178 -4.97 -1.29 15.53
C GLY A 178 -5.91 -1.63 14.37
N MET A 179 -6.83 -0.72 14.10
CA MET A 179 -7.65 -0.69 12.90
C MET A 179 -7.67 0.72 12.33
N THR A 180 -7.92 0.84 11.03
CA THR A 180 -8.04 2.14 10.38
C THR A 180 -9.26 2.89 10.91
N THR A 181 -9.02 4.05 11.50
CA THR A 181 -10.09 4.96 11.92
C THR A 181 -10.59 5.78 10.75
N LEU A 182 -11.73 6.46 10.93
CA LEU A 182 -12.26 7.36 9.91
C LEU A 182 -11.28 8.51 9.61
N GLU A 183 -10.66 9.08 10.65
CA GLU A 183 -9.68 10.15 10.52
C GLU A 183 -8.47 9.70 9.70
N LYS A 184 -7.99 8.48 9.94
CA LYS A 184 -6.86 7.91 9.21
C LYS A 184 -7.23 7.61 7.74
N ALA A 185 -8.43 7.09 7.49
CA ALA A 185 -8.93 6.89 6.13
C ALA A 185 -9.01 8.21 5.34
N ILE A 186 -9.48 9.29 5.98
CA ILE A 186 -9.48 10.64 5.38
C ILE A 186 -8.05 11.10 5.04
N GLN A 187 -7.07 10.80 5.90
CA GLN A 187 -5.67 11.13 5.61
C GLN A 187 -5.13 10.36 4.40
N TYR A 188 -5.47 9.09 4.23
CA TYR A 188 -5.09 8.32 3.04
C TYR A 188 -5.74 8.89 1.78
N ASN A 189 -7.02 9.26 1.82
CA ASN A 189 -7.69 9.87 0.67
C ASN A 189 -7.01 11.18 0.26
N LYS A 190 -6.72 12.06 1.23
CA LYS A 190 -5.98 13.32 0.98
C LYS A 190 -4.58 13.08 0.40
N LEU A 191 -3.94 11.97 0.77
CA LEU A 191 -2.66 11.59 0.19
C LEU A 191 -2.83 11.10 -1.25
N ALA A 192 -3.81 10.23 -1.50
CA ALA A 192 -4.14 9.78 -2.85
C ALA A 192 -4.47 10.95 -3.77
N GLU A 193 -5.29 11.90 -3.32
CA GLU A 193 -5.60 13.13 -4.07
C GLU A 193 -4.33 13.86 -4.54
N LYS A 194 -3.30 13.93 -3.69
CA LYS A 194 -1.99 14.52 -4.06
C LYS A 194 -1.20 13.66 -5.03
N ILE A 195 -1.18 12.34 -4.83
CA ILE A 195 -0.44 11.40 -5.69
C ILE A 195 -1.05 11.34 -7.09
N PHE A 196 -2.37 11.42 -7.20
CA PHE A 196 -3.12 11.30 -8.46
C PHE A 196 -3.55 12.64 -9.06
N ASP A 197 -3.21 13.77 -8.43
CA ASP A 197 -3.63 15.12 -8.81
C ASP A 197 -5.17 15.26 -8.99
N TYR A 198 -5.92 14.72 -8.02
CA TYR A 198 -7.37 14.87 -8.00
C TYR A 198 -7.75 16.24 -7.42
N ASN A 199 -8.19 17.14 -8.29
CA ASN A 199 -8.70 18.47 -7.90
C ASN A 199 -10.17 18.38 -7.46
N ILE A 200 -10.43 17.90 -6.25
CA ILE A 200 -11.81 17.69 -5.74
C ILE A 200 -12.52 19.02 -5.39
N THR A 201 -11.79 20.13 -5.27
CA THR A 201 -12.34 21.47 -4.91
C THR A 201 -12.90 22.30 -6.09
N LYS A 202 -13.07 21.73 -7.29
CA LYS A 202 -13.59 22.46 -8.47
C LYS A 202 -14.97 22.00 -8.98
N THR A 203 -15.71 21.23 -8.19
CA THR A 203 -17.12 20.85 -8.42
C THR A 203 -17.99 21.42 -7.31
#